data_AF-A0A1V4YFU8-F1
#
_entry.id   AF-A0A1V4YFU8-F1
#
_cell.length_a   1.000
_cell.length_b   1.000
_cell.length_c   1.000
_cell.angle_alpha   90.00
_cell.angle_beta   90.00
_cell.angle_gamma   90.00
#
_symmetry.space_group_name_H-M   'P 1'
#
loop_
_entity.id
_entity.type
_entity.pdbx_description
1 polymer ?
#
loop_
_entity_poly.entity_id
_entity_poly.type
_entity_poly.pdbx_seq_one_letter_code
_entity_poly.pdbx_strand_id
1 'polypeptide(L)'
;MIGEYFSKVNAALIISPVINSFSIKREIKKELEGYIRIDAVLKNNDQLEIFLYVTVNENIKIEKYRVHWQDKNGKLIRRWDNAPHHRKIETFSTSHP
;
A
#
# COMPACT_ATOMS: atom_id res chain seq x y z
N MET A 1 -6.28 0.37 -16.86
CA MET A 1 -6.76 0.89 -15.56
C MET A 1 -5.68 0.82 -14.48
N ILE A 2 -5.19 -0.36 -14.05
CA ILE A 2 -4.20 -0.46 -12.95
C ILE A 2 -2.92 0.33 -13.23
N GLY A 3 -2.38 0.24 -14.45
CA GLY A 3 -1.18 0.99 -14.83
C GLY A 3 -1.37 2.52 -14.74
N GLU A 4 -2.56 3.03 -15.07
CA GLU A 4 -2.87 4.46 -14.94
C GLU A 4 -2.94 4.87 -13.46
N TYR A 5 -3.52 4.01 -12.62
CA TYR A 5 -3.56 4.26 -11.18
C TYR A 5 -2.17 4.25 -10.54
N PHE A 6 -1.30 3.29 -10.89
CA PHE A 6 0.09 3.31 -10.43
C PHE A 6 0.86 4.52 -10.97
N SER A 7 0.55 4.99 -12.18
CA SER A 7 1.10 6.25 -12.70
C SER A 7 0.66 7.46 -11.87
N LYS A 8 -0.59 7.50 -11.40
CA LYS A 8 -1.08 8.54 -10.47
C LYS A 8 -0.38 8.47 -9.12
N VAL A 9 -0.13 7.27 -8.58
CA VAL A 9 0.65 7.09 -7.34
C VAL A 9 2.07 7.63 -7.52
N ASN A 10 2.74 7.29 -8.62
CA ASN A 10 4.09 7.78 -8.92
C ASN A 10 4.10 9.31 -9.08
N ALA A 11 3.13 9.88 -9.81
CA ALA A 11 2.99 11.32 -9.94
C ALA A 11 2.81 12.02 -8.59
N ALA A 12 2.00 11.46 -7.69
CA ALA A 12 1.80 11.99 -6.34
C ALA A 12 3.10 12.01 -5.53
N LEU A 13 3.97 11.00 -5.67
CA LEU A 13 5.28 10.97 -5.03
C LEU A 13 6.25 12.01 -5.62
N ILE A 14 6.23 12.20 -6.95
CA ILE A 14 7.08 13.18 -7.65
C ILE A 14 6.74 14.61 -7.25
N ILE A 15 5.45 14.95 -7.19
CA ILE A 15 5.00 16.32 -6.87
C ILE A 15 5.07 16.64 -5.38
N SER A 16 5.21 15.62 -4.53
CA SER A 16 5.15 15.79 -3.08
C SER A 16 6.40 16.52 -2.57
N PRO A 17 6.25 17.68 -1.90
CA PRO A 17 7.39 18.47 -1.44
C PRO A 17 8.14 17.83 -0.27
N VAL A 18 7.59 16.77 0.34
CA VAL A 18 8.21 16.05 1.46
C VAL A 18 9.06 14.85 1.01
N ILE A 19 8.85 14.35 -0.21
CA ILE A 19 9.64 13.27 -0.79
C ILE A 19 10.94 13.85 -1.35
N ASN A 20 12.06 13.25 -0.96
CA ASN A 20 13.38 13.55 -1.53
C ASN A 20 13.68 12.66 -2.74
N SER A 21 13.42 11.36 -2.62
CA SER A 21 13.57 10.39 -3.70
C SER A 21 12.69 9.17 -3.46
N PHE A 22 12.43 8.37 -4.49
CA PHE A 22 11.76 7.08 -4.35
C PHE A 22 12.21 6.08 -5.42
N SER A 23 11.99 4.80 -5.15
CA SER A 23 12.27 3.70 -6.07
C SER A 23 11.15 2.67 -6.02
N ILE A 24 10.73 2.18 -7.18
CA ILE A 24 9.74 1.10 -7.28
C ILE A 24 10.50 -0.22 -7.10
N LYS A 25 10.28 -0.89 -5.97
CA LYS A 25 10.91 -2.19 -5.67
C LYS A 25 10.25 -3.33 -6.43
N ARG A 26 8.94 -3.23 -6.61
CA ARG A 26 8.17 -4.26 -7.32
C ARG A 26 6.88 -3.67 -7.87
N GLU A 27 6.55 -4.07 -9.08
CA GLU A 27 5.26 -3.75 -9.70
C GLU A 27 4.75 -5.00 -10.41
N ILE A 28 3.54 -5.43 -10.06
CA ILE A 28 2.84 -6.52 -10.73
C ILE A 28 1.48 -6.01 -11.19
N LYS A 29 1.18 -6.25 -12.46
CA LYS A 29 -0.10 -5.91 -13.10
C LYS A 29 -0.62 -7.16 -13.77
N LYS A 30 -1.80 -7.61 -13.36
CA LYS A 30 -2.61 -8.61 -14.06
C LYS A 30 -3.88 -7.93 -14.57
N GLU A 31 -4.75 -8.71 -15.20
CA GLU A 31 -6.01 -8.22 -15.76
C GLU A 31 -6.93 -7.61 -14.71
N LEU A 32 -7.16 -8.32 -13.59
CA LEU A 32 -8.12 -7.92 -12.55
C LEU A 32 -7.48 -7.48 -11.23
N GLU A 33 -6.16 -7.61 -11.09
CA GLU A 33 -5.46 -7.27 -9.85
C GLU A 33 -4.03 -6.82 -10.10
N GLY A 34 -3.45 -6.12 -9.13
CA GLY A 34 -2.07 -5.71 -9.17
C GLY A 34 -1.56 -5.23 -7.83
N TYR A 35 -0.25 -5.16 -7.69
CA TYR A 35 0.36 -4.52 -6.54
C TYR A 35 1.62 -3.75 -6.91
N ILE A 36 1.95 -2.77 -6.08
CA ILE A 36 3.18 -2.01 -6.17
C ILE A 36 3.85 -1.92 -4.79
N ARG A 37 5.18 -1.99 -4.78
CA ARG A 37 6.05 -1.73 -3.62
C ARG A 37 7.00 -0.60 -3.96
N ILE A 38 7.07 0.37 -3.08
CA ILE A 38 7.85 1.59 -3.27
C ILE A 38 8.61 1.88 -1.98
N ASP A 39 9.90 2.14 -2.12
CA ASP A 39 10.69 2.74 -1.04
C ASP A 39 10.89 4.21 -1.37
N ALA A 40 10.60 5.08 -0.42
CA ALA A 40 10.80 6.52 -0.56
C ALA A 40 11.65 7.06 0.60
N VAL A 41 12.45 8.07 0.30
CA VAL A 41 13.24 8.82 1.27
C VAL A 41 12.61 10.20 1.41
N LEU A 42 12.34 10.60 2.65
CA LEU A 42 11.83 11.93 2.99
C LEU A 42 12.97 12.95 3.06
N LYS A 43 12.66 14.25 2.97
CA LYS A 43 13.67 15.33 3.06
C LYS A 43 14.49 15.34 4.37
N ASN A 44 13.97 14.75 5.45
CA ASN A 44 14.68 14.60 6.72
C ASN A 44 15.53 13.30 6.80
N ASN A 45 15.66 12.56 5.69
CA ASN A 45 16.30 11.25 5.56
C ASN A 45 15.56 10.08 6.24
N ASP A 46 14.32 10.30 6.67
CA ASP A 46 13.45 9.20 7.07
C ASP A 46 13.05 8.36 5.86
N GLN A 47 12.65 7.11 6.11
CA GLN A 47 12.32 6.15 5.08
C GLN A 47 10.84 5.76 5.16
N LEU A 48 10.22 5.65 3.99
CA LEU A 48 8.87 5.11 3.81
C LEU A 48 8.94 3.83 2.96
N GLU A 49 8.47 2.72 3.49
CA GLU A 49 8.16 1.52 2.69
C GLU A 49 6.64 1.49 2.46
N ILE A 50 6.23 1.58 1.19
CA ILE A 50 4.83 1.61 0.77
C ILE A 50 4.51 0.33 0.01
N PHE A 51 3.41 -0.31 0.35
CA PHE A 51 2.81 -1.41 -0.38
C PHE A 51 1.35 -1.12 -0.65
N LEU A 52 0.92 -1.28 -1.90
CA LEU A 52 -0.47 -1.17 -2.33
C LEU A 52 -0.85 -2.40 -3.14
N TYR A 53 -1.98 -3.01 -2.81
CA TYR A 53 -2.63 -4.06 -3.59
C TYR A 53 -4.03 -3.58 -3.99
N VAL A 54 -4.29 -3.65 -5.29
CA VAL A 54 -5.52 -3.14 -5.91
C VAL A 54 -6.18 -4.21 -6.76
N THR A 55 -7.50 -4.15 -6.83
CA THR A 55 -8.33 -4.97 -7.72
C THR A 55 -9.12 -4.07 -8.67
N VAL A 56 -9.49 -4.62 -9.82
CA VAL A 56 -10.35 -4.00 -10.81
C VAL A 56 -11.62 -4.83 -10.90
N ASN A 57 -12.71 -4.25 -10.44
CA ASN A 57 -14.06 -4.69 -10.78
C ASN A 57 -14.61 -3.67 -11.79
N GLU A 58 -15.55 -2.82 -11.38
CA GLU A 58 -16.03 -1.67 -12.18
C GLU A 58 -15.08 -0.47 -12.11
N ASN A 59 -14.42 -0.32 -10.95
CA ASN A 59 -13.44 0.72 -10.67
C ASN A 59 -12.26 0.11 -9.91
N ILE A 60 -11.17 0.86 -9.81
CA ILE A 60 -10.02 0.45 -8.99
C ILE A 60 -10.36 0.58 -7.52
N LYS A 61 -10.14 -0.50 -6.78
CA LYS A 61 -10.29 -0.54 -5.33
C LYS A 61 -8.97 -0.93 -4.67
N ILE A 62 -8.59 -0.20 -3.62
CA ILE A 62 -7.45 -0.58 -2.77
C ILE A 62 -7.94 -1.64 -1.78
N GLU A 63 -7.56 -2.89 -2.03
CA GLU A 63 -7.90 -4.00 -1.12
C GLU A 63 -6.93 -4.04 0.06
N LYS A 64 -5.64 -3.80 -0.18
CA LYS A 64 -4.63 -3.76 0.90
C LYS A 64 -3.67 -2.59 0.72
N TYR A 65 -3.33 -1.91 1.80
CA TYR A 65 -2.22 -1.00 1.87
C TYR A 65 -1.40 -1.22 3.14
N ARG A 66 -0.13 -0.89 3.06
CA ARG A 66 0.78 -0.80 4.20
C ARG A 66 1.79 0.30 3.92
N VAL A 67 2.04 1.13 4.93
CA VAL A 67 3.06 2.17 4.93
C VAL A 67 3.85 2.02 6.23
N HIS A 68 5.14 1.76 6.12
CA HIS A 68 6.07 1.81 7.25
C HIS A 68 6.87 3.09 7.17
N TRP A 69 6.84 3.87 8.24
CA TRP A 69 7.69 5.04 8.39
C TRP A 69 8.74 4.78 9.45
N GLN A 70 10.00 4.86 9.04
CA GLN A 70 11.17 4.70 9.89
C GLN A 70 11.98 5.99 9.89
N ASP A 71 12.62 6.28 11.01
CA ASP A 71 13.59 7.36 11.07
C ASP A 71 14.84 7.00 10.24
N LYS A 72 15.74 7.97 10.05
CA LYS A 72 17.03 7.76 9.38
C LYS A 72 17.92 6.66 9.98
N ASN A 73 17.66 6.21 11.21
CA ASN A 73 18.38 5.14 11.89
C ASN A 73 17.67 3.77 11.77
N GLY A 74 16.57 3.71 11.01
CA GLY A 74 15.75 2.49 10.85
C GLY A 74 14.80 2.24 12.02
N LYS A 75 14.67 3.16 12.97
CA LYS A 75 13.70 3.02 14.07
C LYS A 75 12.30 3.29 13.54
N LEU A 76 11.39 2.35 13.73
CA LEU A 76 9.99 2.52 13.36
C LEU A 76 9.37 3.72 14.11
N ILE A 77 8.96 4.73 13.36
CA ILE A 77 8.19 5.89 13.85
C ILE A 77 6.71 5.53 13.87
N ARG A 78 6.20 5.00 12.75
CA ARG A 78 4.77 4.67 12.61
C ARG A 78 4.53 3.63 11.52
N ARG A 79 3.44 2.89 11.66
CA ARG A 79 2.87 2.05 10.61
C ARG A 79 1.41 2.42 10.38
N TRP A 80 1.03 2.47 9.11
CA TRP A 80 -0.37 2.50 8.69
C TRP A 80 -0.64 1.29 7.81
N ASP A 81 -1.66 0.52 8.12
CA ASP A 81 -2.14 -0.56 7.26
C ASP A 81 -3.66 -0.65 7.37
N ASN A 82 -4.31 -1.18 6.35
CA ASN A 82 -5.76 -1.46 6.39
C ASN A 82 -6.03 -2.92 6.72
N ALA A 83 -5.23 -3.56 7.58
CA ALA A 83 -5.58 -4.89 8.07
C ALA A 83 -7.06 -4.89 8.45
N PRO A 84 -7.86 -5.82 7.90
CA PRO A 84 -9.29 -5.77 8.09
C PRO A 84 -9.55 -5.82 9.59
N HIS A 85 -10.16 -4.75 10.13
CA HIS A 85 -10.94 -4.89 11.35
C HIS A 85 -11.99 -5.95 11.01
N HIS A 86 -11.79 -7.18 11.49
CA HIS A 86 -12.63 -8.35 11.25
C HIS A 86 -14.11 -7.95 11.18
N ARG A 87 -14.67 -7.75 9.98
CA ARG A 87 -16.11 -7.71 9.80
C ARG A 87 -16.56 -9.16 9.68
N LYS A 88 -16.94 -9.69 10.86
CA LYS A 88 -17.66 -10.94 11.12
C LYS A 88 -17.12 -12.17 10.37
N ILE A 89 -16.35 -12.97 11.09
CA ILE A 89 -16.47 -14.42 10.94
C ILE A 89 -17.90 -14.75 11.40
N GLU A 90 -18.79 -15.11 10.48
CA GLU A 90 -19.99 -15.86 10.86
C GLU A 90 -19.49 -17.21 11.38
N THR A 91 -19.33 -17.30 12.70
CA THR A 91 -19.23 -18.58 13.39
C THR A 91 -20.54 -19.32 13.16
N PHE A 92 -20.57 -20.19 12.14
CA PHE A 92 -21.55 -21.26 12.09
C PHE A 92 -21.32 -22.13 13.33
N SER A 93 -22.18 -21.97 14.34
CA SER A 93 -22.25 -22.93 15.43
C SER A 93 -23.05 -24.12 14.92
N THR A 94 -22.35 -25.18 14.53
CA THR A 94 -22.99 -26.46 14.22
C THR A 94 -23.45 -27.06 15.54
N SER A 95 -24.71 -26.83 15.91
CA SER A 95 -25.41 -27.68 16.85
C SER A 95 -25.45 -29.09 16.25
N HIS A 96 -24.63 -30.00 16.77
CA HIS A 96 -24.79 -31.41 16.48
C HIS A 96 -25.99 -31.96 17.28
N PRO A 97 -26.80 -32.83 16.66
CA PRO A 97 -28.05 -33.37 17.21
C PRO A 97 -27.83 -34.31 18.40
#